data_AF-A0A6L9MW84-F1
#
_entry.id   AF-A0A6L9MW84-F1
#
_cell.length_a   1.000
_cell.length_b   1.000
_cell.length_c   1.000
_cell.angle_alpha   90.00
_cell.angle_beta   90.00
_cell.angle_gamma   90.00
#
_symmetry.space_group_name_H-M   'P 1'
#
loop_
_entity.id
_entity.type
_entity.pdbx_description
1 polymer ?
#
loop_
_entity_poly.entity_id
_entity_poly.type
_entity_poly.pdbx_seq_one_letter_code
_entity_poly.pdbx_strand_id
1 'polypeptide(L)'
;MRHKFKIRNIHAVVGATIITSNILAGCASVPVASPTPYKSAKSEQSYGYSSEKISDAEYRILFKASDKTPADKVQQYALRRAAEIAQTNGFDFVAVASTNIEKKRVIAREISMTKNDQVTFPSDKQCTMSGCSNVAQPSTLPNPSDIEKKAMKDIYFSIVAEMSNDKVSLGNNAFSVSELLAQPLEEKNQNY
;
A
#
# COMPACT_ATOMS: atom_id res chain seq x y z
N MET A 1 13.20 58.13 -37.15
CA MET A 1 14.60 57.88 -37.58
C MET A 1 15.24 56.89 -36.62
N ARG A 2 15.92 55.88 -37.17
CA ARG A 2 16.58 54.79 -36.44
C ARG A 2 17.79 55.31 -35.68
N HIS A 3 18.01 54.89 -34.43
CA HIS A 3 19.37 54.73 -33.93
C HIS A 3 19.49 53.48 -33.07
N LYS A 4 20.27 52.53 -33.62
CA LYS A 4 20.68 51.29 -32.99
C LYS A 4 21.61 51.59 -31.82
N PHE A 5 21.38 50.98 -30.66
CA PHE A 5 22.42 50.89 -29.63
C PHE A 5 22.99 49.48 -29.55
N LYS A 6 24.31 49.46 -29.43
CA LYS A 6 25.28 48.47 -29.89
C LYS A 6 25.54 47.44 -28.78
N ILE A 7 25.45 46.15 -29.11
CA ILE A 7 25.88 45.07 -28.22
C ILE A 7 27.41 45.05 -28.19
N ARG A 8 28.01 45.00 -27.00
CA ARG A 8 29.43 44.67 -26.79
C ARG A 8 29.56 43.67 -25.65
N ASN A 9 30.18 42.55 -26.00
CA ASN A 9 30.41 41.35 -25.22
C ASN A 9 31.28 41.60 -23.98
N ILE A 10 30.94 40.94 -22.87
CA ILE A 10 31.90 40.58 -21.82
C ILE A 10 31.91 39.05 -21.75
N HIS A 11 33.04 38.47 -22.09
CA HIS A 11 33.34 37.06 -21.90
C HIS A 11 33.57 36.81 -20.40
N ALA A 12 32.81 35.89 -19.80
CA ALA A 12 33.19 35.24 -18.56
C ALA A 12 32.80 33.76 -18.64
N VAL A 13 33.84 32.95 -18.73
CA VAL A 13 33.89 31.49 -18.69
C VAL A 13 33.27 30.98 -17.40
N VAL A 14 32.25 30.11 -17.45
CA VAL A 14 32.03 29.00 -16.49
C VAL A 14 31.21 27.91 -17.19
N GLY A 15 31.67 26.67 -17.10
CA GLY A 15 31.15 25.50 -17.81
C GLY A 15 29.67 25.21 -17.58
N ALA A 16 28.96 24.95 -18.68
CA ALA A 16 27.60 24.41 -18.65
C ALA A 16 27.68 22.88 -18.56
N THR A 17 27.59 22.37 -17.32
CA THR A 17 27.28 20.98 -17.04
C THR A 17 25.90 20.65 -17.63
N ILE A 18 25.87 19.68 -18.55
CA ILE A 18 24.63 19.14 -19.11
C ILE A 18 23.91 18.41 -17.98
N ILE A 19 22.81 19.00 -17.49
CA ILE A 19 21.93 18.39 -16.49
C ILE A 19 21.20 17.22 -17.16
N THR A 20 21.70 16.01 -16.95
CA THR A 20 21.04 14.76 -17.31
C THR A 20 19.80 14.58 -16.46
N SER A 21 18.66 15.02 -17.00
CA SER A 21 17.34 14.81 -16.43
C SER A 21 16.96 13.32 -16.52
N ASN A 22 17.16 12.58 -15.43
CA ASN A 22 16.67 11.21 -15.28
C ASN A 22 15.15 11.24 -15.12
N ILE A 23 14.41 10.92 -16.19
CA ILE A 23 12.99 10.62 -16.11
C ILE A 23 12.87 9.23 -15.46
N LEU A 24 12.65 9.20 -14.15
CA LEU A 24 12.39 7.97 -13.43
C LEU A 24 10.98 7.50 -13.80
N ALA A 25 10.89 6.57 -14.76
CA ALA A 25 9.66 5.88 -15.10
C ALA A 25 9.19 5.06 -13.88
N GLY A 26 8.18 5.57 -13.17
CA GLY A 26 7.58 4.88 -12.04
C GLY A 26 6.85 3.63 -12.51
N CYS A 27 7.34 2.45 -12.11
CA CYS A 27 6.60 1.21 -12.27
C CYS A 27 5.31 1.26 -11.44
N ALA A 28 4.17 1.49 -12.09
CA ALA A 28 2.86 1.28 -11.49
C ALA A 28 2.68 -0.22 -11.23
N SER A 29 3.06 -0.65 -10.03
CA SER A 29 2.87 -2.04 -9.57
C SER A 29 1.38 -2.26 -9.32
N VAL A 30 0.82 -3.27 -9.96
CA VAL A 30 -0.56 -3.70 -9.69
C VAL A 30 -0.60 -4.28 -8.28
N PRO A 31 -1.58 -3.91 -7.43
CA PRO A 31 -1.68 -4.42 -6.07
C PRO A 31 -1.84 -5.94 -6.04
N VAL A 32 -1.05 -6.59 -5.18
CA VAL A 32 -1.12 -8.03 -4.90
C VAL A 32 -2.19 -8.29 -3.84
N ALA A 33 -2.96 -9.36 -4.01
CA ALA A 33 -4.02 -9.79 -3.10
C ALA A 33 -3.50 -10.39 -1.77
N SER A 34 -2.66 -9.67 -1.04
CA SER A 34 -2.12 -10.07 0.27
C SER A 34 -2.55 -9.11 1.39
N PRO A 35 -2.49 -9.53 2.68
CA PRO A 35 -2.70 -8.63 3.80
C PRO A 35 -1.72 -7.44 3.73
N THR A 36 -2.24 -6.24 3.98
CA THR A 36 -1.45 -5.01 3.88
C THR A 36 -0.54 -4.87 5.10
N PRO A 37 0.80 -4.84 4.93
CA PRO A 37 1.70 -4.64 6.06
C PRO A 37 1.68 -3.18 6.53
N TYR A 38 2.10 -2.95 7.77
CA TYR A 38 2.32 -1.61 8.29
C TYR A 38 3.48 -0.92 7.57
N LYS A 39 3.17 0.03 6.68
CA LYS A 39 4.15 0.80 5.91
C LYS A 39 3.57 2.14 5.46
N SER A 40 4.45 3.10 5.18
CA SER A 40 4.06 4.36 4.57
C SER A 40 3.55 4.17 3.14
N ALA A 41 2.45 4.84 2.79
CA ALA A 41 1.93 4.91 1.45
C ALA A 41 2.82 5.83 0.60
N LYS A 42 3.40 5.29 -0.49
CA LYS A 42 4.27 6.06 -1.41
C LYS A 42 3.50 7.06 -2.28
N SER A 43 2.20 6.83 -2.45
CA SER A 43 1.28 7.67 -3.22
C SER A 43 -0.15 7.46 -2.70
N GLU A 44 -1.08 8.33 -3.07
CA GLU A 44 -2.51 8.22 -2.70
C GLU A 44 -3.16 6.88 -3.08
N GLN A 45 -2.64 6.25 -4.14
CA GLN A 45 -3.14 4.97 -4.64
C GLN A 45 -2.45 3.77 -3.96
N SER A 46 -1.33 3.98 -3.28
CA SER A 46 -0.55 2.93 -2.64
C SER A 46 -1.17 2.48 -1.33
N TYR A 47 -1.07 1.19 -1.02
CA TYR A 47 -1.44 0.67 0.29
C TYR A 47 -0.45 1.10 1.38
N GLY A 48 -0.97 1.34 2.58
CA GLY A 48 -0.22 1.79 3.73
C GLY A 48 -0.89 2.95 4.46
N TYR A 49 -0.16 3.54 5.40
CA TYR A 49 -0.58 4.73 6.13
C TYR A 49 -0.14 6.02 5.42
N SER A 50 -0.96 7.06 5.52
CA SER A 50 -0.60 8.45 5.30
C SER A 50 -1.15 9.30 6.45
N SER A 51 -0.56 10.47 6.66
CA SER A 51 -0.94 11.36 7.75
C SER A 51 -0.94 12.81 7.27
N GLU A 52 -1.96 13.55 7.66
CA GLU A 52 -2.16 14.96 7.34
C GLU A 52 -2.35 15.74 8.65
N LYS A 53 -1.68 16.88 8.76
CA LYS A 53 -1.80 17.77 9.93
C LYS A 53 -3.01 18.68 9.73
N ILE A 54 -3.95 18.64 10.68
CA ILE A 54 -5.12 19.55 10.70
C ILE A 54 -4.77 20.77 11.56
N SER A 55 -4.27 20.52 12.77
CA SER A 55 -3.81 21.55 13.72
C SER A 55 -2.56 21.07 14.46
N ASP A 56 -2.05 21.83 15.44
CA ASP A 56 -0.85 21.45 16.20
C ASP A 56 -1.05 20.20 17.06
N ALA A 57 -2.27 19.94 17.51
CA ALA A 57 -2.64 18.79 18.33
C ALA A 57 -3.58 17.82 17.60
N GLU A 58 -3.95 18.08 16.34
CA GLU A 58 -4.94 17.30 15.61
C GLU A 58 -4.40 16.82 14.26
N TYR A 59 -4.47 15.51 14.05
CA TYR A 59 -3.95 14.85 12.85
C TYR A 59 -5.00 13.92 12.26
N ARG A 60 -5.11 13.93 10.93
CA ARG A 60 -5.85 12.92 10.18
C ARG A 60 -4.89 11.81 9.78
N ILE A 61 -5.19 10.58 10.19
CA ILE A 61 -4.47 9.39 9.77
C ILE A 61 -5.37 8.62 8.81
N LEU A 62 -4.85 8.28 7.64
CA LEU A 62 -5.51 7.43 6.65
C LEU A 62 -4.70 6.14 6.50
N PHE A 63 -5.39 5.00 6.53
CA PHE A 63 -4.82 3.69 6.25
C PHE A 63 -5.58 3.06 5.10
N LYS A 64 -4.89 2.85 3.98
CA LYS A 64 -5.42 2.14 2.81
C LYS A 64 -4.99 0.68 2.85
N ALA A 65 -5.95 -0.23 2.93
CA ALA A 65 -5.72 -1.66 3.01
C ALA A 65 -6.52 -2.45 1.96
N SER A 66 -6.05 -3.65 1.65
CA SER A 66 -6.84 -4.66 0.93
C SER A 66 -7.88 -5.32 1.84
N ASP A 67 -8.96 -5.86 1.26
CA ASP A 67 -9.98 -6.65 1.96
C ASP A 67 -9.47 -7.94 2.62
N LYS A 68 -8.22 -8.33 2.36
CA LYS A 68 -7.52 -9.42 3.04
C LYS A 68 -6.95 -9.02 4.40
N THR A 69 -6.95 -7.73 4.72
CA THR A 69 -6.42 -7.22 5.99
C THR A 69 -7.54 -7.20 7.03
N PRO A 70 -7.39 -7.85 8.20
CA PRO A 70 -8.39 -7.80 9.26
C PRO A 70 -8.68 -6.37 9.72
N ALA A 71 -9.94 -6.06 10.01
CA ALA A 71 -10.36 -4.72 10.45
C ALA A 71 -9.62 -4.28 11.73
N ASP A 72 -9.44 -5.21 12.68
CA ASP A 72 -8.74 -4.95 13.94
C ASP A 72 -7.29 -4.51 13.70
N LYS A 73 -6.60 -5.14 12.75
CA LYS A 73 -5.24 -4.75 12.35
C LYS A 73 -5.20 -3.37 11.71
N VAL A 74 -6.17 -3.05 10.86
CA VAL A 74 -6.24 -1.73 10.23
C VAL A 74 -6.44 -0.63 11.28
N GLN A 75 -7.31 -0.86 12.27
CA GLN A 75 -7.51 0.07 13.38
C GLN A 75 -6.25 0.20 14.24
N GLN A 76 -5.62 -0.91 14.62
CA GLN A 76 -4.36 -0.93 15.36
C GLN A 76 -3.25 -0.16 14.61
N TYR A 77 -3.13 -0.35 13.29
CA TYR A 77 -2.15 0.37 12.48
C TYR A 77 -2.41 1.87 12.42
N ALA A 78 -3.67 2.30 12.31
CA ALA A 78 -4.02 3.71 12.36
C ALA A 78 -3.69 4.34 13.73
N LEU A 79 -4.03 3.64 14.82
CA LEU A 79 -3.70 4.06 16.19
C LEU A 79 -2.19 4.10 16.45
N ARG A 80 -1.46 3.09 16.00
CA ARG A 80 0.01 3.04 16.05
C ARG A 80 0.61 4.27 15.38
N ARG A 81 0.11 4.60 14.19
CA ARG A 81 0.58 5.75 13.44
C ARG A 81 0.30 7.07 14.17
N ALA A 82 -0.86 7.19 14.80
CA ALA A 82 -1.19 8.35 15.63
C ALA A 82 -0.21 8.47 16.82
N ALA A 83 0.12 7.34 17.48
CA ALA A 83 1.08 7.31 18.58
C ALA A 83 2.51 7.70 18.15
N GLU A 84 2.96 7.26 16.97
CA GLU A 84 4.27 7.67 16.42
C GLU A 84 4.35 9.18 16.18
N ILE A 85 3.27 9.77 15.65
CA ILE A 85 3.18 11.22 15.44
C ILE A 85 3.19 11.92 16.79
N ALA A 86 2.42 11.44 17.76
CA ALA A 86 2.38 11.99 19.11
C ALA A 86 3.77 11.95 19.76
N GLN A 87 4.47 10.81 19.70
CA GLN A 87 5.84 10.67 20.20
C GLN A 87 6.80 11.65 19.53
N THR A 88 6.69 11.84 18.22
CA THR A 88 7.57 12.74 17.46
C THR A 88 7.35 14.20 17.85
N ASN A 89 6.12 14.58 18.19
CA ASN A 89 5.75 15.94 18.59
C ASN A 89 5.82 16.16 20.12
N GLY A 90 6.17 15.14 20.91
CA GLY A 90 6.29 15.25 22.36
C GLY A 90 4.97 15.25 23.13
N PHE A 91 3.98 14.52 22.64
CA PHE A 91 2.70 14.28 23.33
C PHE A 91 2.68 12.92 24.03
N ASP A 92 2.12 12.86 25.24
CA ASP A 92 2.02 11.63 26.03
C ASP A 92 0.72 10.84 25.80
N PHE A 93 -0.35 11.51 25.37
CA PHE A 93 -1.68 10.91 25.19
C PHE A 93 -2.26 11.21 23.80
N VAL A 94 -3.05 10.25 23.31
CA VAL A 94 -3.78 10.34 22.04
C VAL A 94 -5.22 9.89 22.25
N ALA A 95 -6.19 10.65 21.75
CA ALA A 95 -7.58 10.23 21.67
C ALA A 95 -8.05 10.22 20.22
N VAL A 96 -8.99 9.33 19.93
CA VAL A 96 -9.64 9.26 18.61
C VAL A 96 -10.90 10.12 18.66
N ALA A 97 -10.88 11.24 17.95
CA ALA A 97 -12.01 12.17 17.87
C ALA A 97 -13.08 11.68 16.89
N SER A 98 -12.67 11.15 15.74
CA SER A 98 -13.60 10.57 14.76
C SER A 98 -12.97 9.42 14.00
N THR A 99 -13.82 8.51 13.52
CA THR A 99 -13.44 7.38 12.66
C THR A 99 -14.36 7.34 11.45
N ASN A 100 -13.80 7.06 10.27
CA ASN A 100 -14.55 6.85 9.05
C ASN A 100 -13.95 5.67 8.28
N ILE A 101 -14.82 4.79 7.77
CA ILE A 101 -14.46 3.59 7.02
C ILE A 101 -15.20 3.61 5.68
N GLU A 102 -14.44 3.71 4.59
CA GLU A 102 -14.97 3.66 3.23
C GLU A 102 -14.47 2.39 2.53
N LYS A 103 -15.34 1.74 1.76
CA LYS A 103 -15.02 0.52 1.01
C LYS A 103 -15.24 0.76 -0.48
N LYS A 104 -14.16 0.75 -1.26
CA LYS A 104 -14.20 0.96 -2.72
C LYS A 104 -13.92 -0.33 -3.46
N ARG A 105 -14.73 -0.67 -4.46
CA ARG A 105 -14.45 -1.83 -5.32
C ARG A 105 -13.34 -1.48 -6.31
N VAL A 106 -12.32 -2.32 -6.36
CA VAL A 106 -11.18 -2.19 -7.29
C VAL A 106 -10.91 -3.55 -7.93
N ILE A 107 -10.55 -3.54 -9.21
CA ILE A 107 -10.14 -4.77 -9.91
C ILE A 107 -8.65 -4.97 -9.62
N ALA A 108 -8.31 -6.03 -8.90
CA ALA A 108 -6.93 -6.39 -8.57
C ALA A 108 -6.53 -7.69 -9.28
N ARG A 109 -5.22 -7.90 -9.42
CA ARG A 109 -4.66 -9.17 -9.91
C ARG A 109 -4.37 -10.06 -8.70
N GLU A 110 -5.01 -11.21 -8.61
CA GLU A 110 -4.55 -12.25 -7.67
C GLU A 110 -3.62 -13.22 -8.41
N ILE A 111 -2.48 -13.54 -7.79
CA ILE A 111 -1.61 -14.63 -8.27
C ILE A 111 -2.02 -15.85 -7.46
N SER A 112 -2.88 -16.68 -8.02
CA SER A 112 -3.21 -17.98 -7.44
C SER A 112 -2.00 -18.91 -7.63
N MET A 113 -1.08 -18.93 -6.67
CA MET A 113 -0.09 -20.01 -6.62
C MET A 113 -0.79 -21.28 -6.14
N THR A 114 -1.37 -22.05 -7.07
CA THR A 114 -1.89 -23.38 -6.76
C THR A 114 -0.72 -24.22 -6.28
N LYS A 115 -0.76 -24.64 -5.00
CA LYS A 115 0.25 -25.47 -4.37
C LYS A 115 0.27 -26.85 -5.04
N ASN A 116 1.06 -26.98 -6.10
CA ASN A 116 1.59 -28.22 -6.66
C ASN A 116 0.62 -29.42 -6.65
N ASP A 117 -0.50 -29.32 -7.36
CA ASP A 117 -1.09 -30.52 -7.93
C ASP A 117 -0.37 -30.76 -9.26
N GLN A 118 0.43 -31.83 -9.32
CA GLN A 118 1.11 -32.21 -10.54
C GLN A 118 0.06 -32.38 -11.63
N VAL A 119 0.11 -31.52 -12.65
CA VAL A 119 -0.80 -31.56 -13.80
C VAL A 119 -0.60 -32.91 -14.48
N THR A 120 -1.51 -33.85 -14.19
CA THR A 120 -1.56 -35.12 -14.92
C THR A 120 -2.26 -34.82 -16.23
N PHE A 121 -1.51 -34.77 -17.33
CA PHE A 121 -2.10 -34.58 -18.65
C PHE A 121 -2.96 -35.80 -18.97
N PRO A 122 -4.27 -35.64 -19.26
CA PRO A 122 -5.05 -36.73 -19.82
C PRO A 122 -4.47 -37.06 -21.21
N SER A 123 -3.97 -38.29 -21.37
CA SER A 123 -3.50 -38.81 -22.65
C SER A 123 -4.62 -39.61 -23.30
N ASP A 124 -5.07 -39.20 -24.48
CA ASP A 124 -6.01 -39.98 -25.28
C ASP A 124 -5.24 -40.86 -26.28
N LYS A 125 -5.73 -42.08 -26.53
CA LYS A 125 -5.18 -42.96 -27.56
C LYS A 125 -5.78 -42.59 -28.91
N GLN A 126 -4.93 -42.12 -29.82
CA GLN A 126 -5.28 -41.98 -31.23
C GLN A 126 -4.75 -43.17 -32.02
N CYS A 127 -5.66 -43.90 -32.68
CA CYS A 127 -5.33 -45.03 -33.53
C CYS A 127 -5.52 -44.67 -35.00
N THR A 128 -4.53 -44.99 -35.82
CA THR A 128 -4.58 -44.93 -37.29
C THR A 128 -4.33 -46.33 -37.88
N MET A 129 -4.46 -46.51 -39.19
CA MET A 129 -4.28 -47.80 -39.87
C MET A 129 -2.88 -48.43 -39.71
N SER A 130 -1.92 -47.67 -39.18
CA SER A 130 -0.55 -48.11 -38.91
C SER A 130 -0.24 -48.29 -37.41
N GLY A 131 -1.20 -48.04 -36.51
CA GLY A 131 -1.06 -48.30 -35.07
C GLY A 131 -1.68 -47.22 -34.19
N CYS A 132 -1.62 -47.46 -32.87
CA CYS A 132 -2.11 -46.53 -31.85
C CYS A 132 -0.96 -45.80 -31.17
N SER A 133 -1.09 -44.49 -31.00
CA SER A 133 -0.17 -43.66 -30.21
C SER A 133 -0.94 -42.87 -29.15
N ASN A 134 -0.31 -42.64 -28.00
CA ASN A 134 -0.86 -41.74 -26.99
C ASN A 134 -0.52 -40.31 -27.39
N VAL A 135 -1.53 -39.44 -27.48
CA VAL A 135 -1.36 -38.02 -27.74
C VAL A 135 -1.82 -37.21 -26.53
N ALA A 136 -1.05 -36.19 -26.17
CA ALA A 136 -1.47 -35.23 -25.16
C ALA A 136 -2.60 -34.37 -25.75
N GLN A 137 -3.74 -34.29 -25.07
CA GLN A 137 -4.78 -33.34 -25.46
C GLN A 137 -4.33 -31.90 -25.13
N PRO A 138 -4.74 -30.90 -25.93
CA PRO A 138 -4.64 -29.51 -25.51
C PRO A 138 -5.50 -29.32 -24.25
N SER A 139 -4.86 -29.12 -23.10
CA SER A 139 -5.55 -28.89 -21.83
C SER A 139 -6.21 -27.51 -21.84
N THR A 140 -7.49 -27.44 -21.49
CA THR A 140 -8.21 -26.20 -21.13
C THR A 140 -7.98 -25.78 -19.67
N LEU A 141 -7.09 -26.48 -18.96
CA LEU A 141 -6.70 -26.14 -17.60
C LEU A 141 -6.09 -24.73 -17.61
N PRO A 142 -6.49 -23.85 -16.68
CA PRO A 142 -5.82 -22.58 -16.47
C PRO A 142 -4.34 -22.85 -16.26
N ASN A 143 -3.48 -22.10 -16.93
CA ASN A 143 -2.05 -22.18 -16.69
C ASN A 143 -1.83 -21.79 -15.21
N PRO A 144 -0.88 -22.40 -14.46
CA PRO A 144 -0.60 -21.97 -13.08
C PRO A 144 -0.07 -20.52 -12.98
N SER A 145 0.17 -19.87 -14.13
CA SER A 145 0.46 -18.46 -14.28
C SER A 145 -0.72 -17.60 -14.76
N ASP A 146 -1.94 -18.15 -14.84
CA ASP A 146 -3.11 -17.37 -15.22
C ASP A 146 -3.43 -16.34 -14.15
N ILE A 147 -3.33 -15.09 -14.56
CA ILE A 147 -3.65 -13.93 -13.73
C ILE A 147 -5.18 -13.82 -13.70
N GLU A 148 -5.81 -14.54 -12.77
CA GLU A 148 -7.24 -14.35 -12.52
C GLU A 148 -7.49 -12.94 -11.97
N LYS A 149 -8.33 -12.18 -12.68
CA LYS A 149 -8.75 -10.84 -12.25
C LYS A 149 -9.92 -11.01 -11.29
N LYS A 150 -9.66 -10.88 -9.99
CA LYS A 150 -10.73 -10.88 -8.98
C LYS A 150 -11.09 -9.47 -8.57
N ALA A 151 -12.39 -9.23 -8.42
CA ALA A 151 -12.86 -8.01 -7.80
C ALA A 151 -12.52 -8.03 -6.31
N MET A 152 -11.66 -7.12 -5.88
CA MET A 152 -11.30 -6.90 -4.48
C MET A 152 -11.94 -5.60 -3.98
N LYS A 153 -11.99 -5.43 -2.66
CA LYS A 153 -12.37 -4.16 -2.05
C LYS A 153 -11.13 -3.52 -1.41
N ASP A 154 -10.86 -2.28 -1.79
CA ASP A 154 -9.96 -1.41 -1.05
C ASP A 154 -10.74 -0.84 0.14
N ILE A 155 -10.14 -0.94 1.32
CA ILE A 155 -10.64 -0.37 2.57
C ILE A 155 -9.84 0.90 2.84
N TYR A 156 -10.54 2.02 2.99
CA TYR A 156 -10.01 3.30 3.41
C TYR A 156 -10.47 3.54 4.84
N PHE A 157 -9.57 3.36 5.79
CA PHE A 157 -9.83 3.61 7.19
C PHE A 157 -9.18 4.93 7.57
N SER A 158 -9.96 5.90 8.03
CA SER A 158 -9.44 7.18 8.47
C SER A 158 -9.85 7.47 9.91
N ILE A 159 -8.93 8.04 10.67
CA ILE A 159 -9.18 8.54 12.01
C ILE A 159 -8.70 9.97 12.11
N VAL A 160 -9.39 10.76 12.92
CA VAL A 160 -8.89 12.03 13.41
C VAL A 160 -8.42 11.80 14.84
N ALA A 161 -7.13 12.04 15.08
CA ALA A 161 -6.49 11.85 16.36
C ALA A 161 -6.16 13.21 16.97
N GLU A 162 -6.62 13.41 18.21
CA GLU A 162 -6.28 14.55 19.04
C GLU A 162 -5.19 14.13 20.04
N MET A 163 -4.21 15.00 20.27
CA MET A 163 -3.01 14.72 21.05
C MET A 163 -2.83 15.76 22.14
N SER A 164 -2.43 15.32 23.33
CA SER A 164 -2.21 16.22 24.46
C SER A 164 -1.26 15.58 25.48
N ASN A 165 -0.67 16.40 26.34
CA ASN A 165 0.04 15.93 27.54
C ASN A 165 -0.89 15.75 28.73
N ASP A 166 -2.09 16.32 28.67
CA ASP A 166 -3.08 16.22 29.74
C ASP A 166 -4.17 15.22 29.35
N LYS A 167 -4.22 14.09 30.07
CA LYS A 167 -5.26 13.07 29.87
C LYS A 167 -6.68 13.64 30.03
N VAL A 168 -6.87 14.60 30.93
CA VAL A 168 -8.18 15.19 31.23
C VAL A 168 -8.74 15.96 30.03
N SER A 169 -7.87 16.65 29.28
CA SER A 169 -8.26 17.44 28.11
C SER A 169 -8.80 16.59 26.95
N LEU A 170 -8.33 15.34 26.85
CA LEU A 170 -8.76 14.37 25.83
C LEU A 170 -9.94 13.50 26.28
N GLY A 171 -10.33 13.59 27.55
CA GLY A 171 -11.44 12.82 28.13
C GLY A 171 -11.14 11.34 28.37
N ASN A 172 -12.20 10.54 28.51
CA ASN A 172 -12.10 9.15 28.96
C ASN A 172 -11.51 8.17 27.92
N ASN A 173 -11.42 8.59 26.66
CA ASN A 173 -10.99 7.74 25.54
C ASN A 173 -9.53 8.00 25.13
N ALA A 174 -8.74 8.57 26.04
CA ALA A 174 -7.32 8.85 25.82
C ALA A 174 -6.45 7.61 26.08
N PHE A 175 -5.63 7.26 25.10
CA PHE A 175 -4.65 6.19 25.14
C PHE A 175 -3.27 6.75 25.44
N SER A 176 -2.45 6.01 26.18
CA SER A 176 -1.06 6.39 26.40
C SER A 176 -0.21 6.03 25.17
N VAL A 177 0.65 6.95 24.74
CA VAL A 177 1.54 6.75 23.59
C VAL A 177 2.52 5.61 23.84
N SER A 178 3.08 5.51 25.05
CA SER A 178 4.03 4.45 25.40
C SER A 178 3.39 3.06 25.32
N GLU A 179 2.13 2.94 25.73
CA GLU A 179 1.35 1.70 25.66
C GLU A 179 1.08 1.29 24.21
N LEU A 180 0.60 2.23 23.38
CA LEU A 180 0.35 1.98 21.96
C LEU A 180 1.62 1.58 21.19
N LEU A 181 2.77 2.14 21.60
CA LEU A 181 4.07 1.82 21.00
C LEU A 181 4.69 0.51 21.52
N ALA A 182 4.29 0.04 22.70
CA ALA A 182 4.71 -1.24 23.25
C ALA A 182 3.94 -2.44 22.65
N GLN A 183 2.74 -2.20 22.11
CA GLN A 183 1.93 -3.26 21.50
C GLN A 183 2.60 -3.85 20.26
N PRO A 184 2.76 -5.19 20.16
CA PRO A 184 3.31 -5.84 18.99
C PRO A 184 2.33 -5.77 17.80
N LEU A 185 2.87 -5.55 16.60
CA LEU A 185 2.09 -5.48 15.34
C LEU A 185 1.69 -6.85 14.78
N GLU A 186 2.19 -7.92 15.40
CA GLU A 186 1.86 -9.30 15.08
C GLU A 186 1.17 -9.93 16.27
N GLU A 187 -0.06 -10.41 16.07
CA GLU A 187 -0.55 -11.52 16.88
C GLU A 187 0.34 -12.71 16.56
N LYS A 188 0.98 -13.29 17.59
CA LYS A 188 1.51 -14.65 17.49
C LYS A 188 0.40 -15.49 16.87
N ASN A 189 0.64 -16.01 15.67
CA ASN A 189 -0.25 -16.99 15.06
C ASN A 189 -0.34 -18.19 16.02
N GLN A 190 -1.31 -18.20 16.91
CA GLN A 190 -1.75 -19.41 17.59
C GLN A 190 -2.56 -20.21 16.57
N ASN A 191 -1.84 -20.90 15.68
CA ASN A 191 -2.44 -22.01 14.95
C ASN A 191 -2.15 -23.29 15.75
N TYR A 192 -3.22 -23.74 16.39
CA TYR A 192 -3.49 -25.11 16.84
C TYR A 192 -3.76 -26.00 15.61
#